data_AF-A0A8T5P054-F1
#
_entry.id   AF-A0A8T5P054-F1
#
_cell.length_a   1.000
_cell.length_b   1.000
_cell.length_c   1.000
_cell.angle_alpha   90.00
_cell.angle_beta   90.00
_cell.angle_gamma   90.00
#
_symmetry.space_group_name_H-M   'P 1'
#
loop_
_entity.id
_entity.type
_entity.pdbx_description
1 polymer ?
#
loop_
_entity_poly.entity_id
_entity_poly.type
_entity_poly.pdbx_seq_one_letter_code
_entity_poly.pdbx_strand_id
1 'polypeptide(L)'
;MYLYKYIFESAFILLLAGAIYFFNKYLTEFFENRPIPSFWKLFFLGLSFYMGVNTLMFLPFVIEWFPFQNYVFFYSIMQPLGVLLATYGIYKIEEETRNV
;
A
#
# COMPACT_ATOMS: atom_id res chain seq x y z
N MET A 1 -21.17 11.98 18.14
CA MET A 1 -19.72 12.07 17.87
C MET A 1 -19.08 10.70 17.59
N TYR A 2 -19.36 9.67 18.40
CA TYR A 2 -18.83 8.31 18.18
C TYR A 2 -19.30 7.63 16.89
N LEU A 3 -20.57 7.74 16.51
CA LEU A 3 -21.09 7.11 15.28
C LEU A 3 -20.40 7.62 14.00
N TYR A 4 -20.18 8.93 13.90
CA TYR A 4 -19.50 9.54 12.75
C TYR A 4 -18.04 9.09 12.64
N LYS A 5 -17.35 8.92 13.77
CA LYS A 5 -15.99 8.37 13.84
C LYS A 5 -15.93 6.95 13.25
N TYR A 6 -16.83 6.05 13.66
CA TYR A 6 -16.83 4.67 13.16
C TYR A 6 -17.23 4.55 11.69
N ILE A 7 -18.15 5.40 11.20
CA ILE A 7 -18.52 5.45 9.77
C ILE A 7 -17.31 5.92 8.94
N PHE A 8 -16.62 6.97 9.39
CA PHE A 8 -15.43 7.49 8.72
C PHE A 8 -14.30 6.45 8.68
N GLU A 9 -13.98 5.82 9.82
CA GLU A 9 -12.96 4.77 9.91
C GLU A 9 -13.31 3.58 9.01
N SER A 10 -14.58 3.15 9.01
CA SER A 10 -15.03 2.03 8.18
C SER A 10 -14.94 2.35 6.68
N ALA A 11 -15.37 3.54 6.26
CA ALA A 11 -15.25 3.99 4.88
C ALA A 11 -13.77 4.09 4.45
N PHE A 12 -12.91 4.58 5.33
CA PHE A 12 -11.48 4.67 5.08
C PHE A 12 -10.82 3.30 4.92
N ILE A 13 -11.12 2.34 5.81
CA ILE A 13 -10.65 0.95 5.70
C ILE A 13 -11.12 0.33 4.37
N LEU A 14 -12.38 0.55 3.99
CA LEU A 14 -12.95 -0.01 2.77
C LEU A 14 -12.27 0.54 1.50
N LEU A 15 -12.00 1.84 1.47
CA LEU A 15 -11.24 2.49 0.40
C LEU A 15 -9.81 1.97 0.32
N LEU A 16 -9.14 1.82 1.47
CA LEU A 16 -7.75 1.38 1.55
C LEU A 16 -7.60 -0.11 1.17
N ALA A 17 -8.52 -0.96 1.63
CA ALA A 17 -8.59 -2.37 1.21
C ALA A 17 -8.87 -2.49 -0.29
N GLY A 18 -9.77 -1.67 -0.83
CA GLY A 18 -10.00 -1.58 -2.27
C GLY A 18 -8.74 -1.17 -3.02
N ALA A 19 -8.02 -0.14 -2.57
CA ALA A 19 -6.77 0.29 -3.17
C ALA A 19 -5.70 -0.81 -3.16
N ILE A 20 -5.53 -1.55 -2.06
CA ILE A 20 -4.62 -2.70 -2.00
C ILE A 20 -5.04 -3.80 -2.97
N TYR A 21 -6.33 -4.12 -3.04
CA TYR A 21 -6.85 -5.14 -3.95
C TYR A 21 -6.51 -4.79 -5.41
N PHE A 22 -6.82 -3.56 -5.85
CA PHE A 22 -6.52 -3.11 -7.20
C PHE A 22 -5.02 -3.02 -7.46
N PHE A 23 -4.24 -2.57 -6.48
CA PHE A 23 -2.78 -2.53 -6.58
C PHE A 23 -2.18 -3.93 -6.78
N ASN A 24 -2.58 -4.90 -5.96
CA ASN A 24 -2.14 -6.29 -6.11
C ASN A 24 -2.57 -6.89 -7.45
N LYS A 25 -3.82 -6.67 -7.85
CA LYS A 25 -4.32 -7.14 -9.14
C LYS A 25 -3.49 -6.59 -10.30
N TYR A 26 -3.24 -5.28 -10.31
CA TYR A 26 -2.43 -4.63 -11.33
C TYR A 26 -0.99 -5.17 -11.33
N LEU A 27 -0.38 -5.37 -10.16
CA LEU A 27 0.95 -5.95 -10.05
C LEU A 27 1.00 -7.37 -10.59
N THR A 28 0.03 -8.22 -10.24
CA THR A 28 -0.05 -9.59 -10.76
C THR A 28 -0.15 -9.58 -12.28
N GLU A 29 -1.06 -8.79 -12.85
CA GLU A 29 -1.19 -8.64 -14.31
C GLU A 29 0.11 -8.09 -14.94
N PHE A 30 0.78 -7.15 -14.29
CA PHE A 30 2.06 -6.59 -14.75
C PHE A 30 3.19 -7.64 -14.72
N PHE A 31 3.24 -8.50 -13.70
CA PHE A 31 4.25 -9.56 -13.55
C PHE A 31 4.02 -10.79 -14.40
N GLU A 32 2.78 -11.14 -14.68
CA GLU A 32 2.45 -12.30 -15.52
C GLU A 32 2.77 -12.04 -17.00
N ASN A 33 2.62 -10.79 -17.45
CA ASN A 33 2.79 -10.41 -18.85
C ASN A 33 4.22 -10.01 -19.24
N ARG A 34 5.18 -10.00 -18.29
CA ARG A 34 6.55 -9.53 -18.54
C ARG A 34 7.60 -10.45 -17.91
N PRO A 35 8.73 -10.71 -18.58
CA PRO A 35 9.86 -11.44 -18.00
C PRO A 35 10.59 -10.57 -16.97
N ILE A 36 9.97 -10.39 -15.82
CA ILE A 36 10.49 -9.52 -14.75
C ILE A 36 11.42 -10.32 -13.83
N PRO A 37 12.62 -9.79 -13.51
CA PRO A 37 13.53 -10.40 -12.54
C PRO A 37 12.87 -10.73 -11.20
N SER A 38 13.26 -11.86 -10.58
CA SER A 38 12.69 -12.34 -9.32
C SER A 38 12.83 -11.35 -8.16
N PHE A 39 13.88 -10.51 -8.17
CA PHE A 39 14.06 -9.42 -7.20
C PHE A 39 12.86 -8.48 -7.16
N TRP A 40 12.39 -8.03 -8.32
CA TRP A 40 11.28 -7.09 -8.41
C TRP A 40 9.96 -7.70 -7.94
N LYS A 41 9.72 -8.98 -8.26
CA LYS A 41 8.55 -9.72 -7.74
C LYS A 41 8.55 -9.75 -6.20
N LEU A 42 9.71 -10.00 -5.58
CA LEU A 42 9.87 -9.98 -4.13
C LEU A 42 9.72 -8.56 -3.55
N PHE A 43 10.28 -7.54 -4.20
CA PHE A 43 10.16 -6.14 -3.79
C PHE A 43 8.69 -5.71 -3.73
N PHE A 44 7.93 -5.97 -4.79
CA PHE A 44 6.52 -5.60 -4.86
C PHE A 44 5.64 -6.44 -3.93
N LEU A 45 5.96 -7.72 -3.72
CA LEU A 45 5.31 -8.51 -2.66
C LEU A 45 5.54 -7.88 -1.28
N GLY A 46 6.77 -7.48 -0.96
CA GLY A 46 7.10 -6.76 0.26
C GLY A 46 6.36 -5.44 0.39
N LEU A 47 6.20 -4.71 -0.72
CA LEU A 47 5.44 -3.48 -0.78
C LEU A 47 3.95 -3.70 -0.50
N SER A 48 3.36 -4.78 -1.03
CA SER A 48 1.97 -5.17 -0.74
C SER A 48 1.78 -5.53 0.74
N PHE A 49 2.73 -6.25 1.34
CA PHE A 49 2.72 -6.50 2.79
C PHE A 49 2.83 -5.21 3.59
N TYR A 50 3.73 -4.30 3.19
CA TYR A 50 3.87 -2.99 3.82
C TYR A 50 2.56 -2.20 3.80
N MET A 51 1.89 -2.10 2.63
CA MET A 51 0.59 -1.43 2.52
C MET A 51 -0.51 -2.13 3.33
N GLY A 52 -0.51 -3.47 3.35
CA GLY A 52 -1.42 -4.26 4.18
C GLY A 52 -1.25 -4.02 5.67
N VAL A 53 -0.02 -4.03 6.19
CA VAL A 53 0.29 -3.73 7.60
C VAL A 53 -0.09 -2.31 7.97
N ASN A 54 0.18 -1.33 7.10
CA ASN A 54 -0.28 0.04 7.28
C ASN A 54 -1.80 0.12 7.39
N THR A 55 -2.51 -0.65 6.57
CA THR A 55 -3.98 -0.71 6.59
C THR A 55 -4.54 -1.27 7.89
N LEU A 56 -3.90 -2.32 8.42
CA LEU A 56 -4.30 -2.95 9.68
C LEU A 56 -4.12 -2.01 10.88
N MET A 57 -3.18 -1.06 10.83
CA MET A 57 -3.03 -0.04 11.88
C MET A 57 -4.21 0.93 11.99
N PHE A 58 -5.13 0.92 11.02
CA PHE A 58 -6.36 1.70 11.04
C PHE A 58 -7.57 0.93 11.54
N LEU A 59 -7.39 -0.33 11.95
CA LEU A 59 -8.49 -1.04 12.59
C LEU A 59 -8.84 -0.35 13.92
N PRO A 60 -10.13 -0.17 14.24
CA PRO A 60 -10.57 0.63 15.38
C PRO A 60 -9.92 0.21 16.70
N PHE A 61 -9.64 -1.09 16.87
CA PHE A 61 -9.00 -1.65 18.06
C PHE A 61 -7.49 -1.38 18.14
N VAL A 62 -6.80 -1.05 17.06
CA VAL A 62 -5.39 -0.59 17.08
C VAL A 62 -5.32 0.90 17.42
N ILE A 63 -6.32 1.66 16.96
CA ILE A 63 -6.46 3.11 17.20
C ILE A 63 -6.63 3.46 18.69
N GLU A 64 -7.23 2.57 19.47
CA GLU A 64 -7.38 2.77 20.91
C GLU A 64 -6.04 2.71 21.67
N TRP A 65 -5.00 2.10 21.09
CA TRP A 65 -3.71 1.86 21.75
C TRP A 65 -2.60 2.85 21.36
N PHE A 66 -2.83 3.70 20.35
CA PHE A 66 -1.86 4.68 19.88
C PHE A 66 -2.40 6.12 20.00
N PRO A 67 -1.57 7.09 20.42
CA PRO A 67 -1.97 8.50 20.45
C PRO A 67 -2.28 9.03 19.04
N PHE A 68 -3.43 9.69 18.86
CA PHE A 68 -3.89 10.29 17.59
C PHE A 68 -2.82 11.16 16.88
N GLN A 69 -1.93 11.78 17.64
CA GLN A 69 -0.85 12.66 17.16
C GLN A 69 0.19 11.91 16.31
N ASN A 70 0.48 10.66 16.68
CA ASN A 70 1.45 9.82 15.97
C ASN A 70 0.91 9.36 14.62
N TYR A 71 -0.42 9.30 14.48
CA TYR A 71 -1.06 8.95 13.22
C TYR A 71 -0.82 9.99 12.14
N VAL A 72 -0.98 11.29 12.43
CA VAL A 72 -0.80 12.36 11.44
C VAL A 72 0.60 12.32 10.83
N PHE A 73 1.62 12.13 11.67
CA PHE A 73 3.00 12.01 11.22
C PHE A 73 3.23 10.72 10.41
N PHE A 74 2.64 9.62 10.87
CA PHE A 74 2.65 8.34 10.18
C PHE A 74 2.03 8.44 8.77
N TYR A 75 0.85 9.07 8.65
CA TYR A 75 0.15 9.28 7.38
C TYR A 75 0.94 10.15 6.40
N SER A 76 1.60 11.19 6.90
CA SER A 76 2.31 12.16 6.07
C SER A 76 3.56 11.58 5.41
N ILE A 77 4.10 10.48 5.96
CA ILE A 77 5.39 9.91 5.53
C ILE A 77 5.20 8.51 4.96
N MET A 78 4.55 7.60 5.69
CA MET A 78 4.52 6.17 5.32
C MET A 78 3.57 5.89 4.16
N GLN A 79 2.39 6.51 4.14
CA GLN A 79 1.43 6.30 3.07
C GLN A 79 1.95 6.72 1.68
N PRO A 80 2.53 7.93 1.50
CA PRO A 80 3.11 8.32 0.21
C PRO A 80 4.36 7.53 -0.13
N LEU A 81 5.14 7.06 0.86
CA LEU A 81 6.34 6.26 0.61
C LEU A 81 6.03 4.96 -0.14
N GLY A 82 4.94 4.27 0.21
CA GLY A 82 4.50 3.07 -0.52
C GLY A 82 4.24 3.35 -2.00
N VAL A 83 3.53 4.44 -2.30
CA VAL A 83 3.24 4.86 -3.69
C VAL A 83 4.52 5.24 -4.43
N LEU A 84 5.41 6.02 -3.81
CA LEU A 84 6.68 6.43 -4.41
C LEU A 84 7.57 5.22 -4.73
N LEU A 85 7.66 4.25 -3.82
CA LEU A 85 8.42 3.03 -4.01
C LEU A 85 7.81 2.14 -5.11
N ALA A 86 6.48 2.06 -5.20
CA ALA A 86 5.81 1.36 -6.31
C ALA A 86 6.15 2.00 -7.65
N THR A 87 5.99 3.32 -7.77
CA THR A 87 6.28 4.07 -8.99
C THR A 87 7.75 3.93 -9.40
N TYR A 88 8.66 4.04 -8.44
CA TYR A 88 10.09 3.84 -8.68
C TYR A 88 10.40 2.43 -9.19
N GLY A 89 9.81 1.40 -8.57
CA GLY A 89 9.98 0.02 -9.00
C GLY A 89 9.47 -0.22 -10.42
N ILE A 90 8.31 0.32 -10.79
CA ILE A 90 7.76 0.21 -12.15
C ILE A 90 8.71 0.90 -13.14
N TYR A 91 9.12 2.14 -12.84
CA TYR A 91 10.06 2.88 -13.68
C TYR A 91 11.36 2.11 -13.91
N LYS A 92 11.93 1.53 -12.86
CA LYS A 92 13.18 0.76 -12.97
C LYS A 92 13.03 -0.53 -13.76
N ILE A 93 11.92 -1.24 -13.58
CA ILE A 93 11.63 -2.42 -14.41
C ILE A 93 11.54 -2.00 -15.89
N GLU A 94 10.83 -0.92 -16.20
CA GLU A 94 10.71 -0.44 -17.58
C GLU A 94 12.04 0.02 -18.18
N GLU A 95 12.93 0.60 -17.37
CA GLU A 95 14.29 0.96 -17.77
C GLU A 95 15.14 -0.29 -18.07
N GLU A 96 15.08 -1.30 -17.20
CA GLU A 96 15.85 -2.55 -17.33
C GLU A 96 15.33 -3.46 -18.46
N THR A 97 14.01 -3.46 -18.71
CA THR A 97 13.39 -4.29 -19.75
C THR A 97 13.22 -3.57 -21.08
N ARG A 98 13.68 -2.32 -21.22
CA ARG A 98 13.49 -1.53 -22.46
C ARG A 98 14.23 -2.07 -23.68
N ASN A 99 15.26 -2.88 -23.45
CA ASN A 99 16.18 -3.38 -24.47
C ASN A 99 16.17 -4.92 -24.60
N VAL A 100 15.22 -5.60 -23.94
CA VAL A 100 15.04 -7.06 -23.96
C VAL A 100 13.67 -7.36 -24.57
#